data_AF-A0A6P1EXN3-F1
#
_entry.id   AF-A0A6P1EXN3-F1
#
_cell.length_a   1.000
_cell.length_b   1.000
_cell.length_c   1.000
_cell.angle_alpha   90.00
_cell.angle_beta   90.00
_cell.angle_gamma   90.00
#
_symmetry.space_group_name_H-M   'P 1'
#
loop_
_entity.id
_entity.type
_entity.pdbx_description
1 polymer ?
#
loop_
_entity_poly.entity_id
_entity_poly.type
_entity_poly.pdbx_seq_one_letter_code
_entity_poly.pdbx_strand_id
1 'polypeptide(L)'
;MTPATPPRERHVPVLGLTVTVLVAAILLLLGRYALLFLGATEGDVPPAAAIPLPAGSAVVGESAECASGGCWLVVSVRPPDGTTPEELERALGTDPQVRLLGDLWDPRTIRLGSDVRGPLLELRADYWSSAPSP
;
A
#
# COMPACT_ATOMS: atom_id res chain seq x y z
N MET A 1 -36.48 7.88 55.86
CA MET A 1 -36.04 8.42 54.55
C MET A 1 -34.63 7.91 54.31
N THR A 2 -34.47 6.97 53.39
CA THR A 2 -33.16 6.38 53.04
C THR A 2 -32.77 6.90 51.67
N PRO A 3 -31.55 7.44 51.46
CA PRO A 3 -31.16 7.98 50.16
C PRO A 3 -30.89 6.82 49.19
N ALA A 4 -31.42 6.95 47.97
CA ALA A 4 -31.13 6.03 46.88
C ALA A 4 -29.71 6.29 46.33
N THR A 5 -28.87 5.24 46.33
CA THR A 5 -27.54 5.27 45.68
C THR A 5 -27.71 5.24 44.15
N PRO A 6 -27.04 6.11 43.37
CA PRO A 6 -27.17 6.08 41.92
C PRO A 6 -26.47 4.85 41.32
N PRO A 7 -26.98 4.27 40.22
CA PRO A 7 -26.40 3.08 39.60
C PRO A 7 -25.09 3.43 38.90
N ARG A 8 -23.96 3.08 39.51
CA ARG A 8 -22.60 3.35 38.99
C ARG A 8 -21.90 2.07 38.54
N GLU A 9 -22.46 1.28 37.62
CA GLU A 9 -21.82 -0.03 37.32
C GLU A 9 -21.79 -0.49 35.85
N ARG A 10 -22.32 0.26 34.88
CA ARG A 10 -22.34 -0.23 33.48
C ARG A 10 -21.17 0.25 32.60
N HIS A 11 -20.52 1.36 32.93
CA HIS A 11 -19.50 1.96 32.05
C HIS A 11 -18.10 1.37 32.21
N VAL A 12 -17.75 0.89 33.41
CA VAL A 12 -16.43 0.30 33.70
C VAL A 12 -16.17 -1.01 32.93
N PRO A 13 -17.10 -1.99 32.87
CA PRO A 13 -16.85 -3.23 32.12
C PRO A 13 -16.80 -2.99 30.60
N VAL A 14 -17.59 -2.03 30.09
CA VAL A 14 -17.57 -1.66 28.66
C VAL A 14 -16.24 -0.98 28.29
N LEU A 15 -15.75 -0.08 29.15
CA LEU A 15 -14.46 0.57 28.95
C LEU A 15 -13.31 -0.45 29.00
N GLY A 16 -13.34 -1.36 29.99
CA GLY A 16 -12.36 -2.43 30.11
C GLY A 16 -12.31 -3.31 28.87
N LEU A 17 -13.47 -3.80 28.41
CA LEU A 17 -13.58 -4.59 27.18
C LEU A 17 -13.05 -3.84 25.95
N THR A 18 -13.43 -2.56 25.80
CA THR A 18 -12.99 -1.72 24.68
C THR A 18 -11.47 -1.59 24.65
N VAL A 19 -10.84 -1.31 25.81
CA VAL A 19 -9.38 -1.21 25.91
C VAL A 19 -8.72 -2.56 25.58
N THR A 20 -9.25 -3.67 26.09
CA THR A 20 -8.71 -5.01 25.79
C THR A 20 -8.76 -5.33 24.30
N VAL A 21 -9.88 -5.05 23.64
CA VAL A 21 -10.04 -5.27 22.20
C VAL A 21 -9.06 -4.39 21.40
N LEU A 22 -8.92 -3.12 21.78
CA LEU A 22 -8.00 -2.20 21.12
C LEU A 22 -6.53 -2.64 21.27
N VAL A 23 -6.12 -3.04 22.47
CA VAL A 23 -4.76 -3.57 22.72
C VAL A 23 -4.53 -4.84 21.91
N ALA A 24 -5.48 -5.77 21.89
CA ALA A 24 -5.37 -6.99 21.09
C ALA A 24 -5.24 -6.68 19.59
N ALA A 25 -6.04 -5.74 19.06
CA ALA A 25 -5.95 -5.32 17.67
C ALA A 25 -4.58 -4.71 17.33
N ILE A 26 -4.03 -3.87 18.20
CA ILE A 26 -2.69 -3.28 18.03
C ILE A 26 -1.62 -4.37 18.03
N LEU A 27 -1.67 -5.33 18.96
CA LEU A 27 -0.70 -6.42 19.01
C LEU A 27 -0.76 -7.30 17.76
N LEU A 28 -1.96 -7.58 17.24
CA LEU A 28 -2.14 -8.31 15.99
C LEU A 28 -1.55 -7.54 14.80
N LEU A 29 -1.77 -6.22 14.74
CA LEU A 29 -1.22 -5.37 13.70
C LEU A 29 0.32 -5.34 13.75
N LEU A 30 0.90 -5.18 14.94
CA LEU A 30 2.36 -5.23 15.12
C LEU A 30 2.94 -6.61 14.78
N GLY A 31 2.24 -7.68 15.15
CA GLY A 31 2.62 -9.04 14.77
C GLY A 31 2.61 -9.23 13.25
N ARG A 32 1.59 -8.70 12.56
CA ARG A 32 1.54 -8.69 11.09
C ARG A 32 2.71 -7.92 10.50
N TYR A 33 3.02 -6.73 11.02
CA TYR A 33 4.17 -5.96 10.54
C TYR A 33 5.48 -6.71 10.73
N ALA A 34 5.68 -7.32 11.90
CA ALA A 34 6.84 -8.16 12.16
C ALA A 34 6.94 -9.30 11.13
N LEU A 35 5.84 -9.97 10.80
CA LEU A 35 5.82 -11.01 9.76
C LEU A 35 6.18 -10.46 8.37
N LEU A 36 5.66 -9.29 7.98
CA LEU A 36 5.96 -8.67 6.68
C LEU A 36 7.44 -8.28 6.54
N PHE A 37 8.07 -7.79 7.61
CA PHE A 37 9.48 -7.36 7.56
C PHE A 37 10.46 -8.52 7.79
N LEU A 38 10.17 -9.44 8.71
CA LEU A 38 11.06 -10.58 9.00
C LEU A 38 10.95 -11.69 7.95
N GLY A 39 9.77 -11.82 7.34
CA GLY A 39 9.51 -12.76 6.25
C GLY A 39 9.71 -12.16 4.86
N ALA A 40 10.20 -10.93 4.74
CA ALA A 40 10.37 -10.24 3.47
C ALA A 40 11.35 -11.03 2.58
N THR A 41 10.92 -11.39 1.36
CA THR A 41 11.77 -12.06 0.38
C THR A 41 11.85 -11.27 -0.91
N GLU A 42 12.95 -11.46 -1.67
CA GLU A 42 13.06 -10.91 -3.03
C GLU A 42 11.92 -11.38 -3.96
N GLY A 43 11.14 -12.39 -3.57
CA GLY A 43 9.94 -12.86 -4.26
C GLY A 43 8.69 -12.01 -4.04
N ASP A 44 8.68 -11.10 -3.07
CA ASP A 44 7.51 -10.31 -2.73
C ASP A 44 7.27 -9.18 -3.73
N VAL A 45 6.03 -9.04 -4.18
CA VAL A 45 5.58 -7.92 -5.03
C VAL A 45 4.44 -7.15 -4.35
N PRO A 46 4.37 -5.82 -4.53
CA PRO A 46 3.24 -5.05 -4.06
C PRO A 46 1.96 -5.39 -4.83
N PRO A 47 0.77 -5.21 -4.23
CA PRO A 47 -0.49 -5.33 -4.95
C PRO A 47 -0.71 -4.10 -5.85
N ALA A 48 -1.33 -4.29 -7.04
CA ALA A 48 -1.67 -3.18 -7.94
C ALA A 48 -2.53 -2.09 -7.27
N ALA A 49 -3.40 -2.48 -6.33
CA ALA A 49 -4.26 -1.58 -5.58
C ALA A 49 -3.50 -0.59 -4.66
N ALA A 50 -2.22 -0.85 -4.37
CA ALA A 50 -1.38 0.08 -3.61
C ALA A 50 -0.84 1.25 -4.48
N ILE A 51 -1.02 1.19 -5.80
CA ILE A 51 -0.64 2.25 -6.73
C ILE A 51 -1.78 3.28 -6.80
N PRO A 52 -1.56 4.55 -6.42
CA PRO A 52 -2.60 5.58 -6.42
C PRO A 52 -2.86 6.12 -7.82
N LEU A 53 -3.59 5.35 -8.63
CA LEU A 53 -3.93 5.74 -9.99
C LEU A 53 -4.94 6.91 -10.01
N PRO A 54 -4.73 7.93 -10.87
CA PRO A 54 -5.71 9.00 -11.07
C PRO A 54 -7.06 8.46 -11.53
N ALA A 55 -8.15 9.10 -11.08
CA ALA A 55 -9.50 8.73 -11.52
C ALA A 55 -9.62 8.73 -13.05
N GLY A 56 -10.31 7.73 -13.59
CA GLY A 56 -10.41 7.51 -15.04
C GLY A 56 -9.29 6.66 -15.64
N SER A 57 -8.19 6.42 -14.91
CA SER A 57 -7.18 5.43 -15.30
C SER A 57 -7.75 4.03 -15.16
N ALA A 58 -7.31 3.12 -16.02
CA ALA A 58 -7.73 1.72 -15.95
C ALA A 58 -6.53 0.78 -16.07
N VAL A 59 -6.45 -0.18 -15.15
CA VAL A 59 -5.52 -1.29 -15.27
C VAL A 59 -6.03 -2.23 -16.36
N VAL A 60 -5.21 -2.48 -17.38
CA VAL A 60 -5.53 -3.34 -18.53
C VAL A 60 -4.69 -4.61 -18.56
N GLY A 61 -3.64 -4.67 -17.74
CA GLY A 61 -2.78 -5.85 -17.58
C GLY A 61 -2.04 -5.78 -16.25
N GLU A 62 -1.82 -6.95 -15.65
CA GLU A 62 -1.09 -7.11 -14.39
C GLU A 62 -0.31 -8.42 -14.46
N SER A 63 1.00 -8.36 -14.19
CA SER A 63 1.86 -9.55 -14.10
C SER A 63 2.94 -9.36 -13.04
N ALA A 64 3.34 -10.45 -12.40
CA ALA A 64 4.54 -10.48 -11.56
C ALA A 64 5.71 -11.02 -12.39
N GLU A 65 6.84 -10.34 -12.37
CA GLU A 65 8.07 -10.73 -13.05
C GLU A 65 9.22 -10.82 -12.07
N CYS A 66 10.18 -11.72 -12.34
CA CYS A 66 11.31 -11.98 -11.46
C CYS A 66 12.60 -12.12 -12.26
N ALA A 67 13.67 -11.49 -11.77
CA ALA A 67 15.02 -11.66 -12.31
C ALA A 67 16.05 -11.63 -11.18
N SER A 68 17.34 -11.50 -11.52
CA SER A 68 18.44 -11.47 -10.56
C SER A 68 18.39 -10.30 -9.55
N GLY A 69 17.51 -9.32 -9.75
CA GLY A 69 17.31 -8.19 -8.83
C GLY A 69 16.04 -8.30 -7.98
N GLY A 70 15.44 -9.49 -7.89
CA GLY A 70 14.17 -9.74 -7.22
C GLY A 70 12.97 -9.71 -8.16
N CYS A 71 11.78 -9.77 -7.57
CA CYS A 71 10.51 -9.71 -8.26
C CYS A 71 9.89 -8.32 -8.18
N TRP A 72 9.10 -7.98 -9.20
CA TRP A 72 8.35 -6.75 -9.30
C TRP A 72 6.99 -7.01 -9.95
N LEU A 73 6.04 -6.14 -9.64
CA LEU A 73 4.77 -6.06 -10.33
C LEU A 73 4.93 -5.20 -11.58
N VAL A 74 4.43 -5.67 -12.71
CA VAL A 74 4.23 -4.91 -13.95
C VAL A 74 2.73 -4.65 -14.11
N VAL A 75 2.35 -3.38 -14.23
CA VAL A 75 0.96 -2.97 -14.41
C VAL A 75 0.85 -2.13 -15.67
N SER A 76 0.09 -2.60 -16.65
CA SER A 76 -0.23 -1.81 -17.83
C SER A 76 -1.46 -0.96 -17.53
N VAL A 77 -1.30 0.36 -17.59
CA VAL A 77 -2.35 1.33 -17.28
C VAL A 77 -2.73 2.11 -18.52
N ARG A 78 -4.03 2.15 -18.83
CA ARG A 78 -4.58 3.10 -19.78
C ARG A 78 -4.79 4.44 -19.05
N PRO A 79 -4.27 5.55 -19.57
CA PRO A 79 -4.54 6.87 -19.02
C PRO A 79 -6.03 7.23 -19.03
N PRO A 80 -6.45 8.22 -18.22
CA PRO A 80 -7.76 8.83 -18.34
C PRO A 80 -8.02 9.37 -19.76
N ASP A 81 -9.28 9.42 -20.17
CA ASP A 81 -9.65 9.95 -21.47
C ASP A 81 -9.14 11.38 -21.68
N GLY A 82 -8.47 11.62 -22.81
CA GLY A 82 -7.89 12.92 -23.14
C GLY A 82 -6.53 13.21 -22.47
N THR A 83 -5.95 12.25 -21.74
CA THR A 83 -4.60 12.34 -21.15
C THR A 83 -3.65 11.40 -21.88
N THR A 84 -2.40 11.82 -22.10
CA THR A 84 -1.37 10.94 -22.69
C THR A 84 -0.65 10.11 -21.62
N PRO A 85 0.03 8.99 -21.99
CA PRO A 85 0.85 8.24 -21.03
C PRO A 85 1.94 9.08 -20.36
N GLU A 86 2.57 10.00 -21.08
CA GLU A 86 3.59 10.92 -20.55
C GLU A 86 3.00 11.92 -19.55
N GLU A 87 1.75 12.34 -19.76
CA GLU A 87 1.03 13.17 -18.79
C GLU A 87 0.67 12.39 -17.53
N LEU A 88 0.27 11.12 -17.67
CA LEU A 88 0.04 10.23 -16.55
C LEU A 88 1.33 9.96 -15.76
N GLU A 89 2.44 9.71 -16.44
CA GLU A 89 3.77 9.55 -15.83
C GLU A 89 4.17 10.77 -15.00
N ARG A 90 4.03 11.97 -15.58
CA ARG A 90 4.27 13.23 -14.87
C ARG A 90 3.34 13.42 -13.68
N ALA A 91 2.09 13.02 -13.80
CA ALA A 91 1.12 13.09 -12.70
C ALA A 91 1.48 12.14 -11.55
N LEU A 92 2.02 10.96 -11.87
CA LEU A 92 2.48 9.97 -10.89
C LEU A 92 3.88 10.30 -10.33
N GLY A 93 4.64 11.16 -11.01
CA GLY A 93 6.00 11.54 -10.63
C GLY A 93 7.01 10.40 -10.76
N THR A 94 6.75 9.45 -11.67
CA THR A 94 7.50 8.20 -11.80
C THR A 94 8.76 8.30 -12.65
N ASP A 95 9.05 9.46 -13.25
CA ASP A 95 10.33 9.75 -13.91
C ASP A 95 11.23 10.59 -12.97
N PRO A 96 12.37 10.04 -12.47
CA PRO A 96 12.93 8.73 -12.79
C PRO A 96 12.38 7.56 -11.95
N GLN A 97 11.93 7.82 -10.71
CA GLN A 97 11.25 6.85 -9.84
C GLN A 97 10.65 7.56 -8.63
N VAL A 98 9.46 7.16 -8.18
CA VAL A 98 8.84 7.65 -6.95
C VAL A 98 8.81 6.58 -5.86
N ARG A 99 8.79 7.01 -4.60
CA ARG A 99 8.55 6.14 -3.44
C ARG A 99 7.14 6.36 -2.94
N LEU A 100 6.34 5.30 -2.92
CA LEU A 100 5.03 5.30 -2.28
C LEU A 100 5.16 4.72 -0.88
N LEU A 101 4.61 5.43 0.09
CA LEU A 101 4.50 4.90 1.44
C LEU A 101 3.44 3.80 1.46
N GLY A 102 3.71 2.75 2.24
CA GLY A 102 2.72 1.72 2.51
C GLY A 102 1.52 2.25 3.29
N ASP A 103 0.51 1.41 3.44
CA ASP A 103 -0.71 1.73 4.18
C ASP A 103 -0.70 1.06 5.57
N LEU A 104 -1.87 1.08 6.23
CA LEU A 104 -2.04 0.44 7.53
C LEU A 104 -1.95 -1.10 7.46
N TRP A 105 -2.15 -1.71 6.29
CA TRP A 105 -2.15 -3.16 6.13
C TRP A 105 -0.80 -3.71 5.64
N ASP A 106 -0.07 -2.91 4.87
CA ASP A 106 1.30 -3.17 4.46
C ASP A 106 2.11 -1.88 4.53
N PRO A 107 2.92 -1.69 5.60
CA PRO A 107 3.68 -0.46 5.80
C PRO A 107 4.96 -0.40 4.95
N ARG A 108 5.25 -1.41 4.14
CA ARG A 108 6.47 -1.47 3.33
C ARG A 108 6.44 -0.38 2.25
N THR A 109 7.60 0.24 2.02
CA THR A 109 7.73 1.29 1.00
C THR A 109 7.79 0.68 -0.40
N ILE A 110 6.95 1.15 -1.30
CA ILE A 110 6.91 0.71 -2.70
C ILE A 110 7.76 1.65 -3.55
N ARG A 111 8.57 1.07 -4.42
CA ARG A 111 9.33 1.73 -5.46
C ARG A 111 8.52 1.67 -6.74
N LEU A 112 8.16 2.81 -7.31
CA LEU A 112 7.36 2.86 -8.53
C LEU A 112 8.12 3.60 -9.63
N GLY A 113 8.42 2.90 -10.71
CA GLY A 113 8.90 3.47 -11.96
C GLY A 113 7.88 3.31 -13.08
N SER A 114 8.12 3.96 -14.20
CA SER A 114 7.27 3.87 -15.38
C SER A 114 8.06 3.79 -16.67
N ASP A 115 7.44 3.25 -17.70
CA ASP A 115 7.88 3.34 -19.08
C ASP A 115 6.68 3.50 -20.01
N VAL A 116 6.80 4.36 -21.03
CA VAL A 116 5.72 4.61 -21.98
C VAL A 116 5.72 3.54 -23.07
N ARG A 117 4.59 2.82 -23.20
CA ARG A 117 4.40 1.72 -24.15
C ARG A 117 3.25 2.03 -25.10
N GLY A 118 3.50 2.88 -26.08
CA GLY A 118 2.49 3.29 -27.07
C GLY A 118 1.34 4.03 -26.37
N PRO A 119 0.09 3.52 -26.39
CA PRO A 119 -1.05 4.17 -25.74
C PRO A 119 -1.16 3.87 -24.23
N LEU A 120 -0.26 3.05 -23.68
CA LEU A 120 -0.28 2.61 -22.28
C LEU A 120 0.93 3.15 -21.52
N LEU A 121 0.75 3.35 -20.22
CA LEU A 121 1.84 3.53 -19.28
C LEU A 121 2.08 2.19 -18.57
N GLU A 122 3.28 1.66 -18.71
CA GLU A 122 3.70 0.45 -17.98
C GLU A 122 4.35 0.89 -16.68
N LEU A 123 3.76 0.49 -15.55
CA LEU A 123 4.27 0.76 -14.22
C LEU A 123 5.01 -0.45 -13.70
N ARG A 124 6.19 -0.21 -13.11
CA ARG A 124 6.98 -1.22 -12.41
C ARG A 124 7.01 -0.91 -10.93
N ALA A 125 6.45 -1.79 -10.10
CA ALA A 125 6.36 -1.62 -8.66
C ALA A 125 7.07 -2.75 -7.89
N ASP A 126 7.94 -2.41 -6.95
CA ASP A 126 8.68 -3.39 -6.15
C ASP A 126 9.04 -2.88 -4.75
N TYR A 127 9.56 -3.75 -3.88
CA TYR A 127 9.99 -3.39 -2.52
C TYR A 127 11.51 -3.20 -2.36
N TRP A 128 12.31 -3.52 -3.38
CA TRP A 128 13.75 -3.83 -3.23
C TRP A 128 14.68 -2.91 -4.03
N SER A 129 14.21 -2.35 -5.14
CA SER A 129 15.02 -1.57 -6.07
C SER A 129 15.55 -0.28 -5.42
N SER A 130 16.80 0.05 -5.76
CA SER A 130 17.36 1.36 -5.45
C SER A 130 16.98 2.33 -6.58
N ALA A 131 16.71 3.59 -6.22
CA ALA A 131 16.50 4.62 -7.23
C ALA A 131 17.77 4.73 -8.10
N PRO A 132 17.64 5.01 -9.41
CA PRO A 132 18.79 5.30 -10.25
C PRO A 132 19.62 6.41 -9.58
N SER A 133 20.90 6.17 -9.38
CA SER A 133 21.84 7.21 -8.97
C SER A 133 21.94 8.24 -10.10
N PRO A 134 21.85 9.55 -9.81
CA PRO A 134 21.94 10.62 -10.82
C PRO A 134 23.29 10.64 -11.53
#